data_AF-A0AA39S194-F1
#
_entry.id   AF-A0AA39S194-F1
#
_cell.length_a   1.000
_cell.length_b   1.000
_cell.length_c   1.000
_cell.angle_alpha   90.00
_cell.angle_beta   90.00
_cell.angle_gamma   90.00
#
_symmetry.space_group_name_H-M   'P 1'
#
loop_
_entity.id
_entity.type
_entity.pdbx_description
1 polymer ?
#
loop_
_entity_poly.entity_id
_entity_poly.type
_entity_poly.pdbx_seq_one_letter_code
_entity_poly.pdbx_strand_id
1 'polypeptide(L)'
;MLQGPILKSLDICTRRFLQSNKKLKSFGWEYEEEDYLFFSKTLASHFKNRWLSDKRKFKAIDRNSNSGNKTFKKGSVSLDTIHEDLDPSNVTSQDHCSTSLAAEWAHQRLPLPMHWFLSPISTICASKQSGRQSSPQILDHVQEPHLLEVAKSGLFFLLGIEAMATFLSAKAPSPVQSVPLFWKLHSLSVILLAGMGVLEEEKSRDVFEALQEYYGQLLDKAWFGRSTEFVLDKNVNLPPGTGKNNDAKLLRFQTEIHDSYSTFIENLVEQFAAISYGDLIYGRQVAVYLHRCVEAPVRLATWKSLSNTRVLELLPPLEKCFAEAEGYLEPVEDNEDILEAYVKSWTSGALDKAATKQSMAFTLVLHHLSSLVFLLHASDKLALRNKIVKSLLRDYTRQQRHERMMLDLIQYSKPSTSHMLEQNGGSSLLQNNIEKRFEILTEACEGNSSLLILVEKLKSSFVKN
;
A
#
# COMPACT_ATOMS: atom_id res chain seq x y z
N MET A 1 -17.01 -18.74 -19.08
CA MET A 1 -16.14 -18.54 -17.90
C MET A 1 -16.88 -18.68 -16.59
N LEU A 2 -18.04 -18.06 -16.39
CA LEU A 2 -18.70 -18.02 -15.08
C LEU A 2 -19.77 -19.11 -14.89
N GLN A 3 -19.62 -20.28 -15.52
CA GLN A 3 -20.59 -21.38 -15.37
C GLN A 3 -20.25 -22.19 -14.11
N GLY A 4 -21.26 -22.73 -13.41
CA GLY A 4 -21.08 -23.53 -12.19
C GLY A 4 -19.98 -24.59 -12.27
N PRO A 5 -19.92 -25.44 -13.33
CA PRO A 5 -18.86 -26.45 -13.47
C PRO A 5 -17.44 -25.85 -13.58
N ILE A 6 -17.31 -24.68 -14.20
CA ILE A 6 -16.02 -23.98 -14.31
C ILE A 6 -15.61 -23.42 -12.94
N LEU A 7 -16.55 -22.84 -12.19
CA LEU A 7 -16.29 -22.34 -10.83
C LEU A 7 -15.91 -23.47 -9.87
N LYS A 8 -16.55 -24.64 -9.99
CA LYS A 8 -16.14 -25.85 -9.27
C LYS A 8 -14.71 -26.29 -9.64
N SER A 9 -14.35 -26.17 -10.91
CA SER A 9 -13.00 -26.49 -11.37
C SER A 9 -11.95 -25.51 -10.81
N LEU A 10 -12.30 -24.23 -10.69
CA LEU A 10 -11.49 -23.22 -10.03
C LEU A 10 -11.33 -23.53 -8.53
N ASP A 11 -12.38 -23.95 -7.82
CA ASP A 11 -12.27 -24.35 -6.40
C ASP A 11 -11.31 -25.53 -6.22
N ILE A 12 -11.35 -26.53 -7.12
CA ILE A 12 -10.39 -27.65 -7.10
C ILE A 12 -8.95 -27.13 -7.31
N CYS A 13 -8.74 -26.20 -8.24
CA CYS A 13 -7.44 -25.55 -8.42
C CYS A 13 -7.01 -24.81 -7.15
N THR A 14 -7.90 -24.04 -6.52
CA THR A 14 -7.65 -23.33 -5.28
C THR A 14 -7.23 -24.28 -4.17
N ARG A 15 -7.98 -25.36 -3.91
CA ARG A 15 -7.63 -26.33 -2.86
C ARG A 15 -6.26 -26.96 -3.10
N ARG A 16 -5.95 -27.35 -4.35
CA ARG A 16 -4.62 -27.90 -4.70
C ARG A 16 -3.51 -26.87 -4.52
N PHE A 17 -3.77 -25.61 -4.87
CA PHE A 17 -2.82 -24.51 -4.71
C PHE A 17 -2.52 -24.23 -3.23
N LEU A 18 -3.56 -24.21 -2.38
CA LEU A 18 -3.40 -24.05 -0.94
C LEU A 18 -2.64 -25.24 -0.31
N GLN A 19 -2.91 -26.46 -0.76
CA GLN A 19 -2.22 -27.66 -0.28
C GLN A 19 -0.74 -27.71 -0.70
N SER A 20 -0.40 -27.23 -1.91
CA SER A 20 0.96 -27.26 -2.42
C SER A 20 1.85 -26.13 -1.87
N ASN A 21 1.23 -25.00 -1.47
CA ASN A 21 1.95 -23.84 -0.95
C ASN A 21 1.96 -23.83 0.59
N LYS A 22 3.08 -24.25 1.19
CA LYS A 22 3.26 -24.33 2.65
C LYS A 22 3.05 -23.03 3.42
N LYS A 23 3.16 -21.87 2.76
CA LYS A 23 2.91 -20.56 3.39
C LYS A 23 1.42 -20.20 3.46
N LEU A 24 0.56 -20.90 2.72
CA LEU A 24 -0.87 -20.63 2.69
C LEU A 24 -1.64 -21.55 3.64
N LYS A 25 -2.61 -20.98 4.35
CA LYS A 25 -3.53 -21.73 5.21
C LYS A 25 -4.54 -22.48 4.34
N SER A 26 -4.76 -23.76 4.64
CA SER A 26 -5.85 -24.54 4.05
C SER A 26 -7.20 -24.12 4.63
N PHE A 27 -8.25 -24.13 3.81
CA PHE A 27 -9.60 -23.81 4.28
C PHE A 27 -10.18 -24.96 5.10
N GLY A 28 -10.82 -24.63 6.23
CA GLY A 28 -11.52 -25.59 7.09
C GLY A 28 -12.95 -25.91 6.62
N TRP A 29 -13.36 -25.34 5.49
CA TRP A 29 -14.72 -25.38 4.96
C TRP A 29 -14.71 -25.69 3.45
N GLU A 30 -15.87 -26.07 2.94
CA GLU A 30 -16.07 -26.37 1.51
C GLU A 30 -17.20 -25.52 0.91
N TYR A 31 -17.13 -25.29 -0.41
CA TYR A 31 -18.22 -24.67 -1.15
C TYR A 31 -19.15 -25.77 -1.70
N GLU A 32 -20.45 -25.56 -1.53
CA GLU A 32 -21.49 -26.44 -2.03
C GLU A 32 -21.88 -26.09 -3.47
N GLU A 33 -22.62 -26.98 -4.15
CA GLU A 33 -23.10 -26.73 -5.52
C GLU A 33 -23.94 -25.45 -5.63
N GLU A 34 -24.70 -25.13 -4.59
CA GLU A 34 -25.51 -23.91 -4.50
C GLU A 34 -24.64 -22.65 -4.47
N ASP A 35 -23.48 -22.70 -3.80
CA ASP A 35 -22.53 -21.59 -3.73
C ASP A 35 -21.98 -21.26 -5.12
N TYR A 36 -21.58 -22.28 -5.90
CA TYR A 36 -21.09 -22.06 -7.27
C TYR A 36 -22.16 -21.47 -8.18
N LEU A 37 -23.42 -21.92 -8.04
CA LEU A 37 -24.52 -21.36 -8.81
C LEU A 37 -24.81 -19.91 -8.41
N PHE A 38 -24.71 -19.59 -7.12
CA PHE A 38 -24.84 -18.23 -6.62
C PHE A 38 -23.74 -17.32 -7.18
N PHE A 39 -22.46 -17.69 -7.04
CA PHE A 39 -21.34 -16.94 -7.59
C PHE A 39 -21.47 -16.74 -9.11
N SER A 40 -21.88 -17.79 -9.83
CA SER A 40 -22.14 -17.74 -11.27
C SER A 40 -23.15 -16.66 -11.62
N LYS A 41 -24.32 -16.66 -10.96
CA LYS A 41 -25.39 -15.69 -11.20
C LYS A 41 -24.96 -14.27 -10.83
N THR A 42 -24.36 -14.10 -9.67
CA THR A 42 -23.92 -12.80 -9.14
C THR A 42 -22.87 -12.17 -10.04
N LEU A 43 -21.83 -12.92 -10.41
CA LEU A 43 -20.78 -12.44 -11.30
C LEU A 43 -21.34 -12.18 -12.70
N ALA A 44 -22.09 -13.11 -13.29
CA ALA A 44 -22.65 -12.91 -14.62
C ALA A 44 -23.56 -11.68 -14.69
N SER A 45 -24.39 -11.46 -13.67
CA SER A 45 -25.22 -10.25 -13.52
C SER A 45 -24.35 -9.00 -13.46
N HIS A 46 -23.34 -8.97 -12.58
CA HIS A 46 -22.40 -7.85 -12.48
C HIS A 46 -21.74 -7.55 -13.81
N PHE A 47 -21.17 -8.55 -14.48
CA PHE A 47 -20.47 -8.34 -15.74
C PHE A 47 -21.42 -7.89 -16.86
N LYS A 48 -22.62 -8.45 -16.93
CA LYS A 48 -23.64 -8.02 -17.89
C LYS A 48 -24.05 -6.57 -17.65
N ASN A 49 -24.33 -6.21 -16.40
CA ASN A 49 -24.79 -4.87 -16.04
C ASN A 49 -23.68 -3.82 -16.21
N ARG A 50 -22.43 -4.18 -15.92
CA ARG A 50 -21.29 -3.27 -15.95
C ARG A 50 -20.68 -3.10 -17.35
N TRP A 51 -20.56 -4.19 -18.10
CA TRP A 51 -19.83 -4.23 -19.37
C TRP A 51 -20.72 -4.27 -20.60
N LEU A 52 -21.89 -4.91 -20.50
CA LEU A 52 -22.70 -5.28 -21.66
C LEU A 52 -24.04 -4.52 -21.73
N SER A 53 -24.34 -3.66 -20.76
CA SER A 53 -25.60 -2.90 -20.72
C SER A 53 -25.44 -1.52 -21.33
N ASP A 54 -26.44 -1.10 -22.11
CA ASP A 54 -26.50 0.24 -22.67
C ASP A 54 -26.50 1.28 -21.54
N LYS A 55 -25.42 2.05 -21.43
CA LYS A 55 -25.32 3.13 -20.45
C LYS A 55 -26.28 4.24 -20.88
N ARG A 56 -27.49 4.29 -20.30
CA ARG A 56 -28.42 5.41 -20.50
C ARG A 56 -27.72 6.71 -20.11
N LYS A 57 -27.51 7.62 -21.07
CA LYS A 57 -27.12 9.00 -20.78
C LYS A 57 -28.21 9.60 -19.90
N PHE A 58 -27.89 9.90 -18.64
CA PHE A 58 -28.74 10.77 -17.83
C PHE A 58 -28.77 12.13 -18.53
N LYS A 59 -29.88 12.45 -19.19
CA LYS A 59 -30.16 13.82 -19.62
C LYS A 59 -30.20 14.66 -18.36
N ALA A 60 -29.36 15.69 -18.29
CA ALA A 60 -29.53 16.74 -17.30
C ALA A 60 -30.98 17.23 -17.40
N ILE A 61 -31.70 17.16 -16.29
CA ILE A 61 -33.03 17.75 -16.20
C ILE A 61 -32.81 19.26 -16.13
N ASP A 62 -32.93 19.93 -17.26
CA ASP A 62 -33.05 21.38 -17.29
C ASP A 62 -34.38 21.77 -16.63
N ARG A 63 -34.29 22.13 -15.35
CA ARG A 63 -35.29 23.00 -14.72
C ARG A 63 -35.08 24.40 -15.28
N ASN A 64 -35.89 24.81 -16.25
CA ASN A 64 -36.57 26.10 -16.19
C ASN A 64 -37.73 26.20 -17.18
N SER A 65 -38.83 26.73 -16.64
CA SER A 65 -40.14 26.88 -17.25
C SER A 65 -40.28 28.15 -18.10
N ASN A 66 -41.14 28.01 -19.12
CA ASN A 66 -42.00 29.00 -19.79
C ASN A 66 -41.46 29.93 -20.89
N SER A 67 -42.12 29.80 -22.06
CA SER A 67 -42.79 30.86 -22.84
C SER A 67 -42.37 30.95 -24.31
N GLY A 68 -43.37 30.83 -25.21
CA GLY A 68 -43.37 31.57 -26.47
C GLY A 68 -43.38 30.73 -27.75
N ASN A 69 -44.56 30.60 -28.37
CA ASN A 69 -44.76 30.15 -29.74
C ASN A 69 -43.90 30.92 -30.76
N LYS A 70 -43.29 30.21 -31.72
CA LYS A 70 -43.34 30.50 -33.16
C LYS A 70 -42.72 29.38 -34.01
N THR A 71 -43.53 28.87 -34.93
CA THR A 71 -43.22 27.98 -36.05
C THR A 71 -42.10 28.52 -36.96
N PHE A 72 -41.09 27.71 -37.32
CA PHE A 72 -40.46 27.74 -38.66
C PHE A 72 -39.74 26.41 -39.04
N LYS A 73 -40.26 25.81 -40.11
CA LYS A 73 -39.67 25.05 -41.23
C LYS A 73 -38.36 24.24 -41.06
N LYS A 74 -38.52 22.92 -41.30
CA LYS A 74 -37.78 22.04 -42.25
C LYS A 74 -36.27 22.27 -42.42
N GLY A 75 -35.49 21.44 -41.73
CA GLY A 75 -34.41 20.63 -42.30
C GLY A 75 -33.19 21.37 -42.87
N SER A 76 -32.22 21.65 -42.01
CA SER A 76 -30.81 21.67 -42.39
C SER A 76 -30.02 20.88 -41.36
N VAL A 77 -29.26 19.91 -41.86
CA VAL A 77 -28.23 19.17 -41.13
C VAL A 77 -27.23 20.20 -40.59
N SER A 78 -27.21 20.41 -39.27
CA SER A 78 -26.09 21.07 -38.59
C SER A 78 -25.32 19.98 -37.86
N LEU A 79 -24.18 19.61 -38.44
CA LEU A 79 -23.11 18.95 -37.71
C LEU A 79 -22.45 20.06 -36.88
N ASP A 80 -22.71 20.08 -35.58
CA ASP A 80 -21.97 20.97 -34.69
C ASP A 80 -20.61 20.35 -34.39
N THR A 81 -19.59 21.06 -34.87
CA THR A 81 -18.16 20.78 -34.81
C THR A 81 -17.62 20.75 -33.38
N ILE A 82 -16.64 19.87 -33.16
CA ILE A 82 -15.79 19.81 -31.97
C ILE A 82 -14.85 21.01 -32.02
N HIS A 83 -14.73 21.76 -30.92
CA HIS A 83 -13.64 22.72 -30.75
C HIS A 83 -12.38 21.94 -30.36
N GLU A 84 -11.51 21.70 -31.34
CA GLU A 84 -10.13 21.25 -31.16
C GLU A 84 -9.26 22.50 -31.05
N ASP A 85 -8.59 22.70 -29.92
CA ASP A 85 -7.43 23.59 -29.83
C ASP A 85 -6.55 23.12 -28.67
N LEU A 86 -5.42 22.47 -29.01
CA LEU A 86 -4.09 22.64 -28.41
C LEU A 86 -3.06 21.91 -29.31
N ASP A 87 -2.19 22.71 -29.91
CA ASP A 87 -1.24 22.36 -30.99
C ASP A 87 -0.28 21.18 -30.71
N PRO A 88 -0.08 20.26 -31.67
CA PRO A 88 0.98 19.27 -31.67
C PRO A 88 2.15 19.78 -32.54
N SER A 89 3.09 20.52 -31.96
CA SER A 89 4.34 20.81 -32.66
C SER A 89 5.54 20.73 -31.72
N ASN A 90 6.12 19.53 -31.62
CA ASN A 90 7.57 19.27 -31.68
C ASN A 90 7.86 17.83 -31.23
N VAL A 91 7.58 16.85 -32.08
CA VAL A 91 8.24 15.53 -31.98
C VAL A 91 8.62 15.07 -33.39
N THR A 92 9.69 15.66 -33.92
CA THR A 92 10.51 15.03 -34.94
C THR A 92 11.61 14.24 -34.23
N SER A 93 11.35 12.98 -33.92
CA SER A 93 12.35 11.92 -34.06
C SER A 93 11.67 10.56 -33.92
N GLN A 94 12.06 9.73 -34.86
CA GLN A 94 11.55 8.43 -35.21
C GLN A 94 11.95 7.40 -34.15
N ASP A 95 10.98 6.90 -33.39
CA ASP A 95 11.01 5.54 -32.85
C ASP A 95 9.58 5.03 -32.66
N HIS A 96 9.23 4.01 -33.44
CA HIS A 96 7.91 3.42 -33.51
C HIS A 96 7.68 2.50 -32.30
N CYS A 97 7.08 2.99 -31.21
CA CYS A 97 6.14 2.24 -30.36
C CYS A 97 5.52 3.14 -29.26
N SER A 98 4.84 4.22 -29.64
CA SER A 98 4.16 5.07 -28.65
C SER A 98 3.14 5.98 -29.31
N THR A 99 2.05 5.40 -29.81
CA THR A 99 0.80 6.17 -29.89
C THR A 99 0.30 6.31 -28.45
N SER A 100 0.45 7.50 -27.89
CA SER A 100 0.08 7.85 -26.52
C SER A 100 -1.35 7.41 -26.21
N LEU A 101 -1.46 6.28 -25.50
CA LEU A 101 -2.71 5.72 -24.97
C LEU A 101 -3.48 6.82 -24.24
N ALA A 102 -2.80 7.73 -23.53
CA ALA A 102 -3.40 8.83 -22.76
C ALA A 102 -4.33 9.77 -23.58
N ALA A 103 -4.13 9.91 -24.89
CA ALA A 103 -5.04 10.71 -25.73
C ALA A 103 -6.36 9.97 -26.07
N GLU A 104 -6.33 8.63 -26.15
CA GLU A 104 -7.52 7.80 -26.29
C GLU A 104 -8.32 7.68 -24.96
N TRP A 105 -7.69 8.04 -23.82
CA TRP A 105 -8.24 7.89 -22.47
C TRP A 105 -9.25 8.97 -22.08
N ALA A 106 -9.20 10.16 -22.68
CA ALA A 106 -10.07 11.27 -22.30
C ALA A 106 -11.56 11.01 -22.64
N HIS A 107 -11.88 10.00 -23.46
CA HIS A 107 -13.22 9.83 -24.03
C HIS A 107 -13.88 8.45 -23.85
N GLN A 108 -13.25 7.46 -23.18
CA GLN A 108 -13.83 6.11 -23.06
C GLN A 108 -13.86 5.54 -21.63
N ARG A 109 -15.07 5.29 -21.10
CA ARG A 109 -15.35 4.62 -19.82
C ARG A 109 -15.42 3.09 -19.97
N LEU A 110 -14.29 2.43 -20.25
CA LEU A 110 -14.10 0.98 -20.19
C LEU A 110 -12.71 0.71 -19.58
N PRO A 111 -12.51 -0.09 -18.50
CA PRO A 111 -11.23 -0.71 -18.24
C PRO A 111 -10.83 -1.61 -19.40
N LEU A 112 -9.54 -1.65 -19.62
CA LEU A 112 -8.88 -2.53 -20.57
C LEU A 112 -9.39 -3.97 -20.42
N PRO A 113 -9.52 -4.74 -21.53
CA PRO A 113 -9.79 -6.18 -21.51
C PRO A 113 -8.86 -7.02 -20.61
N MET A 114 -7.76 -6.48 -20.10
CA MET A 114 -6.77 -7.21 -19.30
C MET A 114 -7.07 -7.29 -17.80
N HIS A 115 -7.93 -6.44 -17.24
CA HIS A 115 -8.17 -6.38 -15.77
C HIS A 115 -9.64 -6.54 -15.37
N TRP A 116 -10.51 -6.93 -16.31
CA TRP A 116 -11.95 -7.04 -16.11
C TRP A 116 -12.32 -7.90 -14.89
N PHE A 117 -11.55 -8.95 -14.61
CA PHE A 117 -11.75 -9.87 -13.49
C PHE A 117 -11.56 -9.22 -12.12
N LEU A 118 -10.86 -8.07 -12.03
CA LEU A 118 -10.77 -7.27 -10.80
C LEU A 118 -12.01 -6.39 -10.60
N SER A 119 -12.83 -6.16 -11.63
CA SER A 119 -13.97 -5.24 -11.53
C SER A 119 -15.01 -5.56 -10.44
N PRO A 120 -15.30 -6.83 -10.09
CA PRO A 120 -16.20 -7.13 -8.97
C PRO A 120 -15.71 -6.56 -7.63
N ILE A 121 -14.39 -6.42 -7.47
CA ILE A 121 -13.77 -5.97 -6.22
C ILE A 121 -13.26 -4.52 -6.26
N SER A 122 -12.99 -3.97 -7.45
CA SER A 122 -12.47 -2.61 -7.61
C SER A 122 -13.53 -1.54 -7.91
N THR A 123 -14.82 -1.91 -8.05
CA THR A 123 -15.88 -0.96 -8.41
C THR A 123 -16.92 -0.70 -7.32
N ILE A 124 -16.72 -1.28 -6.13
CA ILE A 124 -17.70 -1.22 -5.03
C ILE A 124 -17.93 0.23 -4.56
N CYS A 125 -16.91 1.09 -4.63
CA CYS A 125 -17.00 2.49 -4.22
C CYS A 125 -17.42 3.47 -5.35
N ALA A 126 -17.53 3.01 -6.60
CA ALA A 126 -17.79 3.89 -7.74
C ALA A 126 -19.20 4.52 -7.74
N SER A 127 -20.12 4.02 -6.91
CA SER A 127 -21.46 4.59 -6.73
C SER A 127 -21.52 5.72 -5.70
N LYS A 128 -20.59 5.78 -4.73
CA LYS A 128 -20.62 6.76 -3.63
C LYS A 128 -19.89 8.07 -3.96
N GLN A 129 -18.98 8.08 -4.94
CA GLN A 129 -18.14 9.26 -5.25
C GLN A 129 -18.67 10.17 -6.38
N SER A 130 -19.75 9.80 -7.08
CA SER A 130 -20.28 10.62 -8.18
C SER A 130 -21.24 11.74 -7.75
N GLY A 131 -21.20 12.19 -6.50
CA GLY A 131 -22.13 13.22 -6.03
C GLY A 131 -21.81 13.73 -4.64
N ARG A 132 -20.76 14.55 -4.49
CA ARG A 132 -20.65 15.46 -3.35
C ARG A 132 -21.64 16.62 -3.57
N GLN A 133 -22.92 16.35 -3.34
CA GLN A 133 -23.90 17.39 -3.02
C GLN A 133 -24.69 16.96 -1.79
N SER A 134 -24.53 17.77 -0.76
CA SER A 134 -25.29 17.80 0.48
C SER A 134 -26.80 17.73 0.26
N SER A 135 -27.42 16.58 0.58
CA SER A 135 -28.76 16.53 1.18
C SER A 135 -28.97 15.16 1.85
N PRO A 136 -29.52 15.09 3.08
CA PRO A 136 -29.89 13.83 3.70
C PRO A 136 -31.33 13.50 3.30
N GLN A 137 -31.55 12.63 2.32
CA GLN A 137 -32.88 12.07 2.08
C GLN A 137 -32.84 10.79 1.23
N ILE A 138 -33.03 9.66 1.91
CA ILE A 138 -33.80 8.49 1.46
C ILE A 138 -33.34 7.86 0.12
N LEU A 139 -32.21 7.16 0.17
CA LEU A 139 -31.98 6.00 -0.70
C LEU A 139 -31.15 4.94 0.05
N ASP A 140 -31.53 4.69 1.30
CA ASP A 140 -30.96 3.61 2.10
C ASP A 140 -31.58 2.25 1.72
N HIS A 141 -30.73 1.22 1.78
CA HIS A 141 -30.99 -0.22 1.93
C HIS A 141 -31.07 -1.20 0.75
N VAL A 142 -31.31 -0.82 -0.51
CA VAL A 142 -31.53 -1.87 -1.56
C VAL A 142 -30.30 -2.20 -2.43
N GLN A 143 -29.30 -1.32 -2.51
CA GLN A 143 -28.16 -1.48 -3.44
C GLN A 143 -26.87 -2.02 -2.79
N GLU A 144 -26.70 -1.83 -1.48
CA GLU A 144 -25.51 -2.27 -0.74
C GLU A 144 -25.36 -3.80 -0.61
N PRO A 145 -26.44 -4.61 -0.39
CA PRO A 145 -26.30 -6.06 -0.24
C PRO A 145 -25.75 -6.71 -1.52
N HIS A 146 -26.17 -6.22 -2.68
CA HIS A 146 -25.73 -6.78 -3.97
C HIS A 146 -24.25 -6.50 -4.24
N LEU A 147 -23.72 -5.34 -3.81
CA LEU A 147 -22.30 -5.02 -4.03
C LEU A 147 -21.37 -5.86 -3.14
N LEU A 148 -21.78 -6.13 -1.91
CA LEU A 148 -21.04 -7.00 -1.00
C LEU A 148 -20.97 -8.43 -1.54
N GLU A 149 -22.09 -8.98 -2.01
CA GLU A 149 -22.11 -10.33 -2.60
C GLU A 149 -21.32 -10.41 -3.91
N VAL A 150 -21.28 -9.34 -4.70
CA VAL A 150 -20.39 -9.23 -5.86
C VAL A 150 -18.92 -9.23 -5.44
N ALA A 151 -18.56 -8.54 -4.35
CA ALA A 151 -17.20 -8.52 -3.83
C ALA A 151 -16.74 -9.91 -3.38
N LYS A 152 -17.56 -10.61 -2.60
CA LYS A 152 -17.30 -11.98 -2.12
C LYS A 152 -17.14 -12.96 -3.27
N SER A 153 -18.08 -12.94 -4.22
CA SER A 153 -18.00 -13.75 -5.44
C SER A 153 -16.75 -13.41 -6.27
N GLY A 154 -16.39 -12.13 -6.30
CA GLY A 154 -15.20 -11.62 -6.99
C GLY A 154 -13.89 -12.10 -6.39
N LEU A 155 -13.78 -12.13 -5.05
CA LEU A 155 -12.63 -12.66 -4.34
C LEU A 155 -12.43 -14.15 -4.60
N PHE A 156 -13.51 -14.93 -4.52
CA PHE A 156 -13.48 -16.35 -4.88
C PHE A 156 -12.96 -16.54 -6.31
N PHE A 157 -13.53 -15.79 -7.27
CA PHE A 157 -13.13 -15.88 -8.66
C PHE A 157 -11.67 -15.49 -8.88
N LEU A 158 -11.21 -14.41 -8.23
CA LEU A 158 -9.82 -13.94 -8.29
C LEU A 158 -8.84 -14.98 -7.76
N LEU A 159 -9.08 -15.55 -6.58
CA LEU A 159 -8.23 -16.59 -6.03
C LEU A 159 -8.22 -17.83 -6.92
N GLY A 160 -9.37 -18.22 -7.47
CA GLY A 160 -9.49 -19.33 -8.42
C GLY A 160 -8.63 -19.16 -9.66
N ILE A 161 -8.68 -17.99 -10.31
CA ILE A 161 -7.87 -17.74 -11.51
C ILE A 161 -6.37 -17.60 -11.19
N GLU A 162 -6.01 -17.02 -10.04
CA GLU A 162 -4.62 -16.95 -9.57
C GLU A 162 -4.08 -18.37 -9.33
N ALA A 163 -4.82 -19.21 -8.60
CA ALA A 163 -4.48 -20.59 -8.34
C ALA A 163 -4.32 -21.38 -9.65
N MET A 164 -5.29 -21.28 -10.56
CA MET A 164 -5.22 -21.92 -11.88
C MET A 164 -3.96 -21.48 -12.65
N ALA A 165 -3.62 -20.19 -12.62
CA ALA A 165 -2.46 -19.67 -13.31
C ALA A 165 -1.13 -20.23 -12.80
N THR A 166 -1.04 -20.64 -11.53
CA THR A 166 0.18 -21.27 -10.98
C THR A 166 0.46 -22.65 -11.57
N PHE A 167 -0.55 -23.32 -12.14
CA PHE A 167 -0.41 -24.62 -12.79
C PHE A 167 -0.16 -24.51 -14.30
N LEU A 168 -0.20 -23.30 -14.87
CA LEU A 168 0.12 -23.08 -16.27
C LEU A 168 1.63 -23.11 -16.49
N SER A 169 2.05 -23.60 -17.66
CA SER A 169 3.45 -23.49 -18.09
C SER A 169 3.88 -22.03 -18.18
N ALA A 170 5.13 -21.72 -17.87
CA ALA A 170 5.70 -20.37 -17.95
C ALA A 170 5.58 -19.72 -19.35
N LYS A 171 5.34 -20.52 -20.39
CA LYS A 171 5.13 -20.04 -21.78
C LYS A 171 3.66 -19.81 -22.14
N ALA A 172 2.72 -20.23 -21.31
CA ALA A 172 1.30 -20.05 -21.56
C ALA A 172 0.88 -18.63 -21.13
N PRO A 173 0.17 -17.88 -21.99
CA PRO A 173 -0.31 -16.56 -21.61
C PRO A 173 -1.36 -16.69 -20.49
N SER A 174 -1.14 -15.99 -19.39
CA SER A 174 -2.11 -15.90 -18.30
C SER A 174 -2.54 -14.45 -18.10
N PRO A 175 -3.83 -14.13 -18.27
CA PRO A 175 -4.31 -12.76 -18.13
C PRO A 175 -4.17 -12.23 -16.69
N VAL A 176 -4.07 -13.11 -15.69
CA VAL A 176 -3.88 -12.70 -14.30
C VAL A 176 -2.40 -12.48 -13.94
N GLN A 177 -1.48 -13.17 -14.61
CA GLN A 177 -0.03 -12.95 -14.41
C GLN A 177 0.47 -11.67 -15.11
N SER A 178 -0.19 -11.23 -16.19
CA SER A 178 0.15 -9.97 -16.86
C SER A 178 -0.29 -8.73 -16.07
N VAL A 179 -1.16 -8.87 -15.06
CA VAL A 179 -1.61 -7.75 -14.24
C VAL A 179 -0.57 -7.42 -13.18
N PRO A 180 -0.07 -6.17 -13.14
CA PRO A 180 0.88 -5.75 -12.12
C PRO A 180 0.33 -5.87 -10.69
N LEU A 181 1.23 -6.15 -9.75
CA LEU A 181 0.86 -6.39 -8.35
C LEU A 181 0.16 -5.20 -7.68
N PHE A 182 0.53 -3.96 -8.04
CA PHE A 182 -0.10 -2.76 -7.48
C PHE A 182 -1.60 -2.65 -7.85
N TRP A 183 -2.02 -3.12 -9.02
CA TRP A 183 -3.45 -3.17 -9.38
C TRP A 183 -4.21 -4.20 -8.54
N LYS A 184 -3.57 -5.34 -8.24
CA LYS A 184 -4.15 -6.39 -7.40
C LYS A 184 -4.30 -5.92 -5.95
N LEU A 185 -3.26 -5.33 -5.38
CA LEU A 185 -3.27 -4.74 -4.02
C LEU A 185 -4.25 -3.56 -3.90
N HIS A 186 -4.30 -2.68 -4.91
CA HIS A 186 -5.30 -1.60 -4.93
C HIS A 186 -6.72 -2.16 -4.95
N SER A 187 -6.99 -3.19 -5.75
CA SER A 187 -8.30 -3.81 -5.83
C SER A 187 -8.75 -4.42 -4.49
N LEU A 188 -7.84 -5.08 -3.76
CA LEU A 188 -8.13 -5.55 -2.39
C LEU A 188 -8.45 -4.39 -1.44
N SER A 189 -7.73 -3.28 -1.57
CA SER A 189 -7.94 -2.09 -0.73
C SER A 189 -9.27 -1.39 -1.01
N VAL A 190 -9.73 -1.39 -2.26
CA VAL A 190 -11.04 -0.82 -2.64
C VAL A 190 -12.20 -1.57 -1.98
N ILE A 191 -12.07 -2.90 -1.79
CA ILE A 191 -13.10 -3.68 -1.09
C ILE A 191 -13.28 -3.18 0.35
N LEU A 192 -12.16 -2.89 1.03
CA LEU A 192 -12.18 -2.48 2.44
C LEU A 192 -12.80 -1.09 2.65
N LEU A 193 -12.79 -0.23 1.64
CA LEU A 193 -13.51 1.05 1.67
C LEU A 193 -15.04 0.88 1.70
N ALA A 194 -15.56 -0.28 1.31
CA ALA A 194 -16.99 -0.55 1.32
C ALA A 194 -17.52 -0.95 2.71
N GLY A 195 -16.63 -1.35 3.63
CA GLY A 195 -16.99 -1.83 4.96
C GLY A 195 -16.28 -3.13 5.34
N MET A 196 -16.58 -3.61 6.56
CA MET A 196 -16.03 -4.85 7.11
C MET A 196 -16.73 -6.13 6.60
N GLY A 197 -17.83 -6.01 5.84
CA GLY A 197 -18.68 -7.17 5.50
C GLY A 197 -17.97 -8.33 4.78
N VAL A 198 -16.88 -8.08 4.06
CA VAL A 198 -16.05 -9.13 3.45
C VAL A 198 -15.17 -9.84 4.48
N LEU A 199 -14.73 -9.13 5.52
CA LEU A 199 -13.86 -9.66 6.56
C LEU A 199 -14.63 -10.26 7.75
N GLU A 200 -15.93 -9.98 7.85
CA GLU A 200 -16.84 -10.53 8.88
C GLU A 200 -17.28 -11.97 8.57
N GLU A 201 -17.46 -12.31 7.29
CA GLU A 201 -17.80 -13.67 6.88
C GLU A 201 -16.54 -14.55 6.76
N GLU A 202 -16.55 -15.71 7.42
CA GLU A 202 -15.42 -16.65 7.48
C GLU A 202 -14.87 -17.02 6.10
N LYS A 203 -15.74 -17.43 5.17
CA LYS A 203 -15.31 -17.89 3.84
C LYS A 203 -14.60 -16.79 3.05
N SER A 204 -15.19 -15.60 2.97
CA SER A 204 -14.58 -14.49 2.23
C SER A 204 -13.34 -13.92 2.93
N ARG A 205 -13.31 -13.95 4.27
CA ARG A 205 -12.14 -13.58 5.07
C ARG A 205 -10.94 -14.47 4.76
N ASP A 206 -11.13 -15.80 4.79
CA ASP A 206 -10.07 -16.77 4.48
C ASP A 206 -9.56 -16.62 3.02
N VAL A 207 -10.46 -16.34 2.07
CA VAL A 207 -10.09 -16.08 0.67
C VAL A 207 -9.27 -14.78 0.54
N PHE A 208 -9.68 -13.72 1.23
CA PHE A 208 -8.96 -12.44 1.24
C PHE A 208 -7.57 -12.61 1.86
N GLU A 209 -7.46 -13.32 2.97
CA GLU A 209 -6.18 -13.64 3.61
C GLU A 209 -5.27 -14.43 2.67
N ALA A 210 -5.78 -15.48 2.01
CA ALA A 210 -5.00 -16.27 1.07
C ALA A 210 -4.47 -15.44 -0.11
N LEU A 211 -5.26 -14.47 -0.60
CA LEU A 211 -4.81 -13.53 -1.63
C LEU A 211 -3.72 -12.58 -1.11
N GLN A 212 -3.86 -12.05 0.11
CA GLN A 212 -2.82 -11.24 0.75
C GLN A 212 -1.50 -12.00 0.87
N GLU A 213 -1.53 -13.22 1.42
CA GLU A 213 -0.33 -14.05 1.60
C GLU A 213 0.32 -14.41 0.26
N TYR A 214 -0.48 -14.70 -0.77
CA TYR A 214 0.04 -14.97 -2.11
C TYR A 214 0.67 -13.72 -2.74
N TYR A 215 0.04 -12.56 -2.61
CA TYR A 215 0.57 -11.30 -3.13
C TYR A 215 1.80 -10.81 -2.38
N GLY A 216 1.89 -11.08 -1.07
CA GLY A 216 3.09 -10.93 -0.29
C GLY A 216 4.25 -11.75 -0.86
N GLN A 217 4.04 -13.04 -1.11
CA GLN A 217 5.07 -13.89 -1.73
C GLN A 217 5.52 -13.38 -3.11
N LEU A 218 4.62 -12.83 -3.92
CA LEU A 218 4.98 -12.21 -5.20
C LEU A 218 5.78 -10.93 -5.00
N LEU A 219 5.41 -10.12 -4.01
CA LEU A 219 6.13 -8.90 -3.63
C LEU A 219 7.56 -9.23 -3.19
N ASP A 220 7.71 -10.20 -2.30
CA ASP A 220 8.99 -10.64 -1.77
C ASP A 220 9.89 -11.17 -2.88
N LYS A 221 9.38 -12.06 -3.75
CA LYS A 221 10.14 -12.59 -4.90
C LYS A 221 10.65 -11.46 -5.80
N ALA A 222 9.79 -10.48 -6.09
CA ALA A 222 10.15 -9.38 -6.95
C ALA A 222 11.12 -8.40 -6.26
N TRP A 223 11.02 -8.25 -4.95
CA TRP A 223 11.97 -7.47 -4.15
C TRP A 223 13.34 -8.15 -4.05
N PHE A 224 13.40 -9.45 -3.74
CA PHE A 224 14.65 -10.20 -3.63
C PHE A 224 15.43 -10.23 -4.96
N GLY A 225 14.74 -10.49 -6.08
CA GLY A 225 15.36 -10.47 -7.41
C GLY A 225 16.12 -9.17 -7.68
N ARG A 226 15.56 -8.04 -7.20
CA ARG A 226 16.17 -6.73 -7.33
C ARG A 226 17.22 -6.42 -6.29
N SER A 227 17.03 -6.87 -5.04
CA SER A 227 18.04 -6.69 -3.99
C SER A 227 19.36 -7.35 -4.39
N THR A 228 19.32 -8.48 -5.10
CA THR A 228 20.51 -9.13 -5.65
C THR A 228 21.20 -8.25 -6.71
N GLU A 229 20.44 -7.59 -7.59
CA GLU A 229 20.99 -6.63 -8.57
C GLU A 229 21.69 -5.44 -7.86
N PHE A 230 21.07 -4.89 -6.81
CA PHE A 230 21.67 -3.79 -6.02
C PHE A 230 22.98 -4.18 -5.31
N VAL A 231 23.12 -5.44 -4.87
CA VAL A 231 24.35 -5.94 -4.24
C VAL A 231 25.46 -6.12 -5.26
N LEU A 232 25.13 -6.52 -6.49
CA LEU A 232 26.08 -6.63 -7.61
C LEU A 232 26.62 -5.25 -8.02
N ASP A 233 25.75 -4.24 -8.13
CA ASP A 233 26.16 -2.87 -8.50
C ASP A 233 27.09 -2.21 -7.48
N LYS A 234 26.94 -2.54 -6.17
CA LYS A 234 27.86 -2.03 -5.13
C LYS A 234 29.26 -2.66 -5.19
N ASN A 235 29.40 -3.83 -5.79
CA ASN A 235 30.68 -4.55 -5.87
C ASN A 235 31.48 -4.22 -7.13
N VAL A 236 30.92 -3.47 -8.08
CA VAL A 236 31.61 -3.00 -9.28
C VAL A 236 31.86 -1.51 -9.14
N ASN A 237 33.12 -1.11 -8.94
CA ASN A 237 33.57 0.28 -8.88
C ASN A 237 33.37 0.98 -10.25
N LEU A 238 32.13 1.33 -10.61
CA LEU A 238 31.87 2.22 -11.74
C LEU A 238 31.86 3.69 -11.26
N PRO A 239 32.40 4.64 -12.06
CA PRO A 239 32.45 6.04 -11.68
C PRO A 239 31.04 6.64 -11.58
N PRO A 240 30.83 7.69 -10.75
CA PRO A 240 29.53 8.35 -10.59
C PRO A 240 29.23 9.18 -11.84
N GLY A 241 28.67 8.53 -12.85
CA GLY A 241 28.28 9.12 -14.11
C GLY A 241 26.77 9.12 -14.29
N THR A 242 26.18 10.33 -14.24
CA THR A 242 24.81 10.69 -14.62
C THR A 242 23.67 10.09 -13.78
N GLY A 243 23.03 10.95 -12.97
CA GLY A 243 21.82 10.65 -12.22
C GLY A 243 20.66 10.22 -13.12
N LYS A 244 20.53 8.91 -13.33
CA LYS A 244 19.32 8.28 -13.86
C LYS A 244 18.59 7.62 -12.70
N ASN A 245 17.59 8.34 -12.19
CA ASN A 245 16.46 7.88 -11.38
C ASN A 245 16.52 6.41 -10.93
N ASN A 246 17.04 6.16 -9.73
CA ASN A 246 16.93 4.91 -8.97
C ASN A 246 15.47 4.61 -8.52
N ASP A 247 14.50 5.13 -9.27
CA ASP A 247 13.13 5.38 -8.85
C ASP A 247 12.12 4.43 -9.50
N ALA A 248 12.58 3.28 -9.99
CA ALA A 248 11.68 2.27 -10.52
C ALA A 248 10.99 1.51 -9.38
N LYS A 249 10.34 2.18 -8.41
CA LYS A 249 9.51 1.57 -7.38
C LYS A 249 8.59 0.51 -8.00
N LEU A 250 8.51 -0.67 -7.38
CA LEU A 250 7.78 -1.81 -7.94
C LEU A 250 6.26 -1.63 -7.81
N LEU A 251 5.84 -0.92 -6.75
CA LEU A 251 4.45 -0.61 -6.49
C LEU A 251 4.18 0.86 -6.83
N ARG A 252 3.74 1.08 -8.08
CA ARG A 252 3.53 2.38 -8.71
C ARG A 252 2.09 2.86 -8.59
N PHE A 253 1.63 3.06 -7.36
CA PHE A 253 0.24 3.45 -7.13
C PHE A 253 -0.07 4.87 -7.60
N GLN A 254 0.83 5.82 -7.36
CA GLN A 254 0.63 7.21 -7.76
C GLN A 254 0.76 7.36 -9.27
N THR A 255 1.81 6.80 -9.87
CA THR A 255 2.12 6.99 -11.29
C THR A 255 1.25 6.15 -12.23
N GLU A 256 0.80 4.96 -11.84
CA GLU A 256 0.06 4.05 -12.74
C GLU A 256 -1.44 3.94 -12.41
N ILE A 257 -1.87 4.26 -11.18
CA ILE A 257 -3.30 4.24 -10.82
C ILE A 257 -3.90 5.64 -10.89
N HIS A 258 -3.38 6.59 -10.10
CA HIS A 258 -3.86 7.97 -10.11
C HIS A 258 -2.90 8.92 -9.37
N ASP A 259 -2.61 10.08 -9.95
CA ASP A 259 -1.66 11.06 -9.37
C ASP A 259 -2.05 11.52 -7.95
N SER A 260 -3.35 11.51 -7.64
CA SER A 260 -3.90 11.84 -6.31
C SER A 260 -4.12 10.61 -5.42
N TYR A 261 -3.31 9.55 -5.57
CA TYR A 261 -3.45 8.33 -4.77
C TYR A 261 -3.37 8.56 -3.26
N SER A 262 -2.74 9.65 -2.82
CA SER A 262 -2.72 10.07 -1.41
C SER A 262 -4.12 10.22 -0.82
N THR A 263 -5.08 10.80 -1.56
CA THR A 263 -6.47 10.94 -1.09
C THR A 263 -7.17 9.59 -0.95
N PHE A 264 -6.85 8.62 -1.82
CA PHE A 264 -7.34 7.25 -1.65
C PHE A 264 -6.81 6.62 -0.36
N ILE A 265 -5.52 6.82 -0.05
CA ILE A 265 -4.89 6.35 1.18
C ILE A 265 -5.50 6.99 2.43
N GLU A 266 -5.71 8.30 2.41
CA GLU A 266 -6.37 9.02 3.51
C GLU A 266 -7.73 8.40 3.82
N ASN A 267 -8.57 8.21 2.79
CA ASN A 267 -9.87 7.56 2.96
C ASN A 267 -9.75 6.11 3.48
N LEU A 268 -8.77 5.34 2.99
CA LEU A 268 -8.56 3.95 3.42
C LEU A 268 -8.18 3.88 4.90
N VAL A 269 -7.30 4.77 5.35
CA VAL A 269 -6.85 4.86 6.74
C VAL A 269 -7.96 5.40 7.65
N GLU A 270 -8.75 6.37 7.18
CA GLU A 270 -9.93 6.85 7.92
C GLU A 270 -10.96 5.75 8.12
N GLN A 271 -11.25 4.95 7.07
CA GLN A 271 -12.12 3.77 7.20
C GLN A 271 -11.51 2.74 8.15
N PHE A 272 -10.21 2.44 8.03
CA PHE A 272 -9.53 1.55 8.97
C PHE A 272 -9.70 2.01 10.43
N ALA A 273 -9.50 3.31 10.69
CA ALA A 273 -9.66 3.88 12.02
C ALA A 273 -11.12 3.83 12.52
N ALA A 274 -12.10 4.00 11.63
CA ALA A 274 -13.50 4.09 11.97
C ALA A 274 -14.16 2.73 12.27
N ILE A 275 -13.85 1.69 11.48
CA ILE A 275 -14.65 0.45 11.48
C ILE A 275 -13.88 -0.84 11.69
N SER A 276 -12.53 -0.83 11.63
CA SER A 276 -11.77 -2.09 11.68
C SER A 276 -11.64 -2.68 13.09
N TYR A 277 -11.76 -1.86 14.13
CA TYR A 277 -11.43 -2.22 15.52
C TYR A 277 -10.05 -2.88 15.70
N GLY A 278 -9.09 -2.57 14.80
CA GLY A 278 -7.77 -3.19 14.80
C GLY A 278 -7.73 -4.59 14.20
N ASP A 279 -8.65 -4.91 13.28
CA ASP A 279 -8.65 -6.17 12.53
C ASP A 279 -7.30 -6.40 11.84
N LEU A 280 -6.74 -7.59 12.04
CA LEU A 280 -5.41 -7.95 11.57
C LEU A 280 -5.29 -7.91 10.04
N ILE A 281 -6.28 -8.43 9.31
CA ILE A 281 -6.25 -8.55 7.84
C ILE A 281 -6.39 -7.17 7.19
N TYR A 282 -7.27 -6.33 7.73
CA TYR A 282 -7.33 -4.93 7.32
C TYR A 282 -6.00 -4.23 7.62
N GLY A 283 -5.48 -4.38 8.84
CA GLY A 283 -4.21 -3.79 9.26
C GLY A 283 -3.04 -4.18 8.34
N ARG A 284 -2.97 -5.46 7.92
CA ARG A 284 -2.03 -5.94 6.91
C ARG A 284 -2.18 -5.20 5.57
N GLN A 285 -3.41 -4.95 5.12
CA GLN A 285 -3.65 -4.23 3.87
C GLN A 285 -3.21 -2.78 3.93
N VAL A 286 -3.39 -2.10 5.07
CA VAL A 286 -2.89 -0.73 5.27
C VAL A 286 -1.37 -0.71 5.39
N ALA A 287 -0.80 -1.69 6.10
CA ALA A 287 0.64 -1.83 6.31
C ALA A 287 1.44 -1.90 5.01
N VAL A 288 0.94 -2.58 3.97
CA VAL A 288 1.67 -2.75 2.68
C VAL A 288 2.07 -1.42 2.04
N TYR A 289 1.30 -0.35 2.28
CA TYR A 289 1.59 0.98 1.76
C TYR A 289 2.79 1.65 2.42
N LEU A 290 3.34 1.07 3.49
CA LEU A 290 4.61 1.47 4.12
C LEU A 290 5.83 0.69 3.59
N HIS A 291 5.62 -0.32 2.73
CA HIS A 291 6.69 -1.15 2.18
C HIS A 291 7.69 -0.35 1.32
N ARG A 292 8.98 -0.73 1.30
CA ARG A 292 10.04 0.02 0.59
C ARG A 292 9.90 0.05 -0.93
N CYS A 293 9.16 -0.92 -1.48
CA CYS A 293 8.76 -0.96 -2.90
C CYS A 293 7.70 0.09 -3.30
N VAL A 294 7.05 0.74 -2.34
CA VAL A 294 6.03 1.77 -2.59
C VAL A 294 6.68 3.13 -2.86
N GLU A 295 6.04 3.96 -3.67
CA GLU A 295 6.47 5.34 -3.93
C GLU A 295 6.51 6.17 -2.63
N ALA A 296 7.53 7.01 -2.49
CA ALA A 296 7.73 7.80 -1.26
C ALA A 296 6.52 8.71 -0.92
N PRO A 297 5.86 9.39 -1.88
CA PRO A 297 4.68 10.19 -1.56
C PRO A 297 3.52 9.36 -0.98
N VAL A 298 3.33 8.13 -1.46
CA VAL A 298 2.29 7.21 -0.97
C VAL A 298 2.63 6.72 0.44
N ARG A 299 3.90 6.35 0.71
CA ARG A 299 4.35 6.02 2.06
C ARG A 299 4.15 7.19 3.03
N LEU A 300 4.55 8.39 2.62
CA LEU A 300 4.42 9.61 3.42
C LEU A 300 2.94 9.92 3.74
N ALA A 301 2.07 9.84 2.74
CA ALA A 301 0.63 10.02 2.92
C ALA A 301 0.04 8.98 3.89
N THR A 302 0.45 7.71 3.75
CA THR A 302 0.04 6.62 4.64
C THR A 302 0.46 6.91 6.07
N TRP A 303 1.73 7.24 6.29
CA TRP A 303 2.26 7.54 7.62
C TRP A 303 1.57 8.74 8.26
N LYS A 304 1.43 9.86 7.52
CA LYS A 304 0.74 11.06 8.00
C LYS A 304 -0.72 10.76 8.36
N SER A 305 -1.42 10.00 7.53
CA SER A 305 -2.82 9.61 7.78
C SER A 305 -2.94 8.78 9.05
N LEU A 306 -2.11 7.75 9.22
CA LEU A 306 -2.09 6.89 10.41
C LEU A 306 -1.76 7.68 11.68
N SER A 307 -0.79 8.59 11.60
CA SER A 307 -0.38 9.43 12.73
C SER A 307 -1.46 10.44 13.10
N ASN A 308 -2.12 11.07 12.12
CA ASN A 308 -3.16 12.07 12.35
C ASN A 308 -4.44 11.44 12.92
N THR A 309 -4.82 10.26 12.43
CA THR A 309 -5.97 9.49 12.92
C THR A 309 -5.69 8.73 14.22
N ARG A 310 -4.43 8.72 14.69
CA ARG A 310 -3.98 8.10 15.94
C ARG A 310 -4.25 6.59 16.00
N VAL A 311 -3.90 5.88 14.93
CA VAL A 311 -4.08 4.43 14.80
C VAL A 311 -2.80 3.68 14.46
N LEU A 312 -1.64 4.31 14.65
CA LEU A 312 -0.33 3.66 14.48
C LEU A 312 -0.22 2.40 15.35
N GLU A 313 -0.87 2.37 16.52
CA GLU A 313 -0.87 1.22 17.42
C GLU A 313 -1.79 0.06 16.98
N LEU A 314 -2.63 0.26 15.97
CA LEU A 314 -3.54 -0.76 15.44
C LEU A 314 -2.92 -1.54 14.26
N LEU A 315 -1.80 -1.09 13.72
CA LEU A 315 -1.07 -1.83 12.71
C LEU A 315 -0.54 -3.17 13.26
N PRO A 316 -0.46 -4.21 12.42
CA PRO A 316 0.07 -5.51 12.83
C PRO A 316 1.53 -5.39 13.30
N PRO A 317 2.00 -6.32 14.16
CA PRO A 317 3.42 -6.61 14.29
C PRO A 317 4.03 -6.98 12.94
N LEU A 318 5.32 -6.70 12.75
CA LEU A 318 5.99 -6.86 11.45
C LEU A 318 5.97 -8.32 10.97
N GLU A 319 6.07 -9.26 11.89
CA GLU A 319 6.03 -10.72 11.65
C GLU A 319 4.65 -11.21 11.26
N LYS A 320 3.62 -10.38 11.45
CA LYS A 320 2.24 -10.64 11.03
C LYS A 320 1.86 -9.88 9.78
N CYS A 321 2.77 -9.16 9.12
CA CYS A 321 2.53 -8.65 7.77
C CYS A 321 2.58 -9.81 6.76
N PHE A 322 1.91 -9.67 5.60
CA PHE A 322 1.93 -10.71 4.56
C PHE A 322 3.18 -10.70 3.68
N ALA A 323 3.99 -9.63 3.75
CA ALA A 323 5.29 -9.54 3.09
C ALA A 323 6.39 -9.61 4.15
N GLU A 324 7.58 -10.07 3.76
CA GLU A 324 8.69 -10.27 4.69
C GLU A 324 9.14 -8.94 5.33
N ALA A 325 9.62 -9.02 6.57
CA ALA A 325 10.03 -7.88 7.38
C ALA A 325 11.06 -6.99 6.65
N GLU A 326 12.01 -7.62 5.97
CA GLU A 326 13.08 -6.96 5.22
C GLU A 326 12.53 -6.01 4.16
N GLY A 327 11.39 -6.33 3.54
CA GLY A 327 10.78 -5.46 2.52
C GLY A 327 10.26 -4.13 3.06
N TYR A 328 10.02 -4.04 4.37
CA TYR A 328 9.64 -2.81 5.07
C TYR A 328 10.83 -2.04 5.64
N LEU A 329 11.90 -2.77 5.99
CA LEU A 329 13.08 -2.23 6.64
C LEU A 329 14.18 -1.82 5.64
N GLU A 330 14.28 -2.51 4.50
CA GLU A 330 15.39 -2.38 3.55
C GLU A 330 14.95 -2.01 2.12
N PRO A 331 15.65 -1.08 1.46
CA PRO A 331 16.74 -0.24 2.00
C PRO A 331 16.21 0.75 3.04
N VAL A 332 17.09 1.22 3.93
CA VAL A 332 16.80 2.27 4.93
C VAL A 332 16.13 3.49 4.27
N GLU A 333 15.18 4.12 4.97
CA GLU A 333 14.49 5.31 4.49
C GLU A 333 15.47 6.46 4.27
N ASP A 334 15.39 7.02 3.07
CA ASP A 334 16.26 8.07 2.57
C ASP A 334 15.48 9.37 2.28
N ASN A 335 14.15 9.30 2.18
CA ASN A 335 13.30 10.47 2.03
C ASN A 335 13.22 11.29 3.33
N GLU A 336 13.64 12.56 3.26
CA GLU A 336 13.71 13.45 4.43
C GLU A 336 12.33 13.72 5.04
N ASP A 337 11.30 13.93 4.22
CA ASP A 337 9.94 14.21 4.69
C ASP A 337 9.37 13.04 5.52
N ILE A 338 9.68 11.80 5.13
CA ILE A 338 9.26 10.61 5.89
C ILE A 338 10.02 10.51 7.20
N LEU A 339 11.35 10.72 7.19
CA LEU A 339 12.17 10.70 8.40
C LEU A 339 11.73 11.78 9.40
N GLU A 340 11.40 12.98 8.91
CA GLU A 340 10.85 14.05 9.74
C GLU A 340 9.45 13.70 10.27
N ALA A 341 8.61 13.05 9.47
CA ALA A 341 7.31 12.56 9.92
C ALA A 341 7.43 11.49 11.02
N TYR A 342 8.42 10.60 10.94
CA TYR A 342 8.73 9.62 11.99
C TYR A 342 9.12 10.30 13.30
N VAL A 343 10.01 11.29 13.26
CA VAL A 343 10.43 12.06 14.44
C VAL A 343 9.29 12.89 15.01
N LYS A 344 8.41 13.43 14.15
CA LYS A 344 7.20 14.13 14.60
C LYS A 344 6.27 13.17 15.35
N SER A 345 6.01 11.97 14.84
CA SER A 345 5.18 10.97 15.52
C SER A 345 5.80 10.48 16.84
N TRP A 346 7.14 10.40 16.91
CA TRP A 346 7.87 10.10 18.14
C TRP A 346 7.68 11.19 19.19
N THR A 347 8.07 12.42 18.87
CA THR A 347 8.09 13.55 19.82
C THR A 347 6.71 14.08 20.21
N SER A 348 5.67 13.71 19.47
CA SER A 348 4.27 14.04 19.81
C SER A 348 3.58 12.97 20.67
N GLY A 349 4.24 11.85 20.96
CA GLY A 349 3.66 10.72 21.69
C GLY A 349 2.72 9.85 20.85
N ALA A 350 2.62 10.08 19.53
CA ALA A 350 1.77 9.25 18.65
C ALA A 350 2.26 7.80 18.55
N LEU A 351 3.56 7.58 18.80
CA LEU A 351 4.17 6.24 18.80
C LEU A 351 4.11 5.53 20.16
N ASP A 352 3.69 6.20 21.22
CA ASP A 352 3.71 5.65 22.57
C ASP A 352 3.04 4.29 22.59
N LYS A 353 1.74 4.27 22.29
CA LYS A 353 0.95 3.03 22.29
C LYS A 353 1.49 1.99 21.33
N ALA A 354 2.01 2.41 20.17
CA ALA A 354 2.61 1.51 19.19
C ALA A 354 3.83 0.77 19.77
N ALA A 355 4.66 1.46 20.55
CA ALA A 355 5.82 0.86 21.23
C ALA A 355 5.41 -0.21 22.25
N THR A 356 4.30 -0.02 22.99
CA THR A 356 3.81 -1.05 23.94
C THR A 356 3.10 -2.22 23.26
N LYS A 357 2.43 -1.97 22.14
CA LYS A 357 1.61 -2.98 21.46
C LYS A 357 2.39 -3.80 20.42
N GLN A 358 3.71 -3.60 20.32
CA GLN A 358 4.56 -4.25 19.32
C GLN A 358 4.04 -4.01 17.88
N SER A 359 3.48 -2.82 17.63
CA SER A 359 3.05 -2.45 16.28
C SER A 359 4.27 -2.24 15.39
N MET A 360 4.19 -2.68 14.13
CA MET A 360 5.23 -2.43 13.13
C MET A 360 5.60 -0.96 12.99
N ALA A 361 4.69 -0.03 13.33
CA ALA A 361 4.95 1.40 13.25
C ALA A 361 6.15 1.80 14.12
N PHE A 362 6.25 1.26 15.34
CA PHE A 362 7.38 1.53 16.21
C PHE A 362 8.65 0.86 15.68
N THR A 363 8.57 -0.41 15.24
CA THR A 363 9.71 -1.14 14.66
C THR A 363 10.29 -0.43 13.44
N LEU A 364 9.43 0.07 12.55
CA LEU A 364 9.83 0.85 11.37
C LEU A 364 10.62 2.10 11.78
N VAL A 365 10.06 2.91 12.67
CA VAL A 365 10.68 4.16 13.11
C VAL A 365 12.01 3.87 13.81
N LEU A 366 12.03 2.87 14.68
CA LEU A 366 13.22 2.44 15.40
C LEU A 366 14.33 2.04 14.43
N HIS A 367 14.02 1.20 13.45
CA HIS A 367 14.97 0.77 12.42
C HIS A 367 15.51 1.94 11.60
N HIS A 368 14.62 2.75 11.03
CA HIS A 368 15.00 3.80 10.07
C HIS A 368 15.75 4.94 10.76
N LEU A 369 15.29 5.38 11.94
CA LEU A 369 15.98 6.42 12.71
C LEU A 369 17.30 5.91 13.29
N SER A 370 17.35 4.69 13.84
CA SER A 370 18.62 4.13 14.33
C SER A 370 19.63 4.02 13.19
N SER A 371 19.21 3.60 12.00
CA SER A 371 20.10 3.47 10.85
C SER A 371 20.59 4.82 10.36
N LEU A 372 19.71 5.84 10.30
CA LEU A 372 20.11 7.21 9.96
C LEU A 372 21.09 7.79 10.96
N VAL A 373 20.85 7.59 12.26
CA VAL A 373 21.68 8.18 13.31
C VAL A 373 23.03 7.47 13.41
N PHE A 374 23.05 6.13 13.41
CA PHE A 374 24.25 5.37 13.80
C PHE A 374 24.95 4.62 12.66
N LEU A 375 24.29 4.35 11.53
CA LEU A 375 24.83 3.46 10.49
C LEU A 375 25.13 4.17 9.16
N LEU A 376 24.48 5.30 8.87
CA LEU A 376 24.69 6.07 7.65
C LEU A 376 25.87 7.04 7.82
N HIS A 377 26.98 6.75 7.13
CA HIS A 377 28.20 7.57 7.12
C HIS A 377 28.23 8.67 6.03
N ALA A 378 27.09 8.99 5.41
CA ALA A 378 27.07 9.96 4.32
C ALA A 378 27.12 11.41 4.85
N SER A 379 28.17 12.16 4.48
CA SER A 379 28.34 13.60 4.74
C SER A 379 27.09 14.42 4.40
N ASP A 380 26.35 13.99 3.39
CA ASP A 380 25.26 14.77 2.78
C ASP A 380 24.01 14.84 3.65
N LYS A 381 23.85 13.93 4.63
CA LYS A 381 22.69 13.92 5.56
C LYS A 381 23.06 14.29 6.99
N LEU A 382 24.26 14.83 7.20
CA LEU A 382 24.76 15.21 8.53
C LEU A 382 23.83 16.23 9.21
N ALA A 383 23.36 17.24 8.46
CA ALA A 383 22.46 18.26 8.99
C ALA A 383 21.12 17.66 9.46
N LEU A 384 20.53 16.75 8.66
CA LEU A 384 19.30 16.06 9.01
C LEU A 384 19.51 15.15 10.24
N ARG A 385 20.60 14.37 10.26
CA ARG A 385 20.98 13.54 11.40
C ARG A 385 21.04 14.36 12.69
N ASN A 386 21.79 15.47 12.67
CA ASN A 386 21.98 16.31 13.83
C ASN A 386 20.66 16.97 14.27
N LYS A 387 19.83 17.44 13.33
CA LYS A 387 18.49 17.96 13.60
C LYS A 387 17.62 16.92 14.33
N ILE A 388 17.61 15.68 13.84
CA ILE A 388 16.83 14.58 14.40
C ILE A 388 17.34 14.21 15.80
N VAL A 389 18.64 14.04 15.99
CA VAL A 389 19.23 13.73 17.31
C VAL A 389 18.88 14.80 18.33
N LYS A 390 19.02 16.09 17.98
CA LYS A 390 18.66 17.20 18.87
C LYS A 390 17.17 17.17 19.25
N SER A 391 16.29 16.79 18.31
CA SER A 391 14.86 16.66 18.57
C SER A 391 14.55 15.53 19.56
N LEU A 392 15.12 14.35 19.33
CA LEU A 392 14.96 13.17 20.20
C LEU A 392 15.54 13.40 21.60
N LEU A 393 16.71 14.05 21.70
CA LEU A 393 17.33 14.37 22.98
C LEU A 393 16.47 15.31 23.83
N ARG A 394 15.85 16.32 23.21
CA ARG A 394 14.94 17.25 23.90
C ARG A 394 13.65 16.57 24.38
N ASP A 395 13.26 15.49 23.73
CA ASP A 395 12.01 14.80 24.00
C ASP A 395 12.14 13.73 25.09
N TYR A 396 13.22 12.95 25.13
CA TYR A 396 13.31 11.79 26.06
C TYR A 396 13.21 12.18 27.54
N THR A 397 13.60 13.40 27.90
CA THR A 397 13.54 13.89 29.29
C THR A 397 12.13 14.22 29.78
N ARG A 398 11.16 14.32 28.86
CA ARG A 398 9.80 14.76 29.18
C ARG A 398 8.99 13.66 29.86
N GLN A 399 9.27 12.39 29.55
CA GLN A 399 8.53 11.23 30.06
C GLN A 399 9.43 10.00 30.22
N GLN A 400 9.28 9.23 31.31
CA GLN A 400 10.04 7.99 31.53
C GLN A 400 9.90 6.98 30.38
N ARG A 401 8.75 6.96 29.70
CA ARG A 401 8.53 6.10 28.54
C ARG A 401 9.44 6.45 27.37
N HIS A 402 9.67 7.75 27.13
CA HIS A 402 10.50 8.21 26.03
C HIS A 402 11.98 7.98 26.31
N GLU A 403 12.38 7.94 27.59
CA GLU A 403 13.70 7.44 27.99
C GLU A 403 13.90 5.99 27.55
N ARG A 404 12.93 5.09 27.79
CA ARG A 404 13.00 3.71 27.31
C ARG A 404 13.09 3.64 25.78
N MET A 405 12.23 4.37 25.07
CA MET A 405 12.27 4.37 23.60
C MET A 405 13.63 4.88 23.06
N MET A 406 14.25 5.86 23.74
CA MET A 406 15.59 6.35 23.39
C MET A 406 16.67 5.30 23.67
N LEU A 407 16.55 4.53 24.75
CA LEU A 407 17.44 3.40 25.02
C LEU A 407 17.29 2.30 23.95
N ASP A 408 16.05 1.97 23.56
CA ASP A 408 15.77 1.02 22.48
C ASP A 408 16.44 1.47 21.18
N LEU A 409 16.39 2.77 20.85
CA LEU A 409 17.05 3.35 19.68
C LEU A 409 18.57 3.14 19.71
N ILE A 410 19.21 3.37 20.86
CA ILE A 410 20.66 3.20 21.03
C ILE A 410 21.05 1.72 20.99
N GLN A 411 20.21 0.83 21.53
CA GLN A 411 20.49 -0.62 21.56
C GLN A 411 20.11 -1.32 20.26
N TYR A 412 19.32 -0.67 19.40
CA TYR A 412 18.80 -1.28 18.19
C TYR A 412 19.94 -1.85 17.33
N SER A 413 19.87 -3.16 17.09
CA SER A 413 20.76 -3.86 16.18
C SER A 413 19.94 -4.36 15.00
N LYS A 414 20.46 -4.18 13.79
CA LYS A 414 19.79 -4.65 12.58
C LYS A 414 19.68 -6.18 12.64
N PRO A 415 18.55 -6.79 12.23
CA PRO A 415 18.34 -8.24 12.30
C PRO A 415 19.42 -9.07 11.59
N SER A 416 20.04 -8.56 10.52
CA SER A 416 21.15 -9.26 9.85
C SER A 416 22.50 -9.17 10.57
N THR A 417 22.63 -8.30 11.59
CA THR A 417 23.84 -8.16 12.40
C THR A 417 23.81 -9.05 13.65
N SER A 418 22.62 -9.44 14.14
CA SER A 418 22.50 -10.31 15.33
C SER A 418 23.05 -11.72 15.06
N HIS A 419 22.80 -12.29 13.88
CA HIS A 419 23.35 -13.60 13.48
C HIS A 419 24.89 -13.65 13.43
N MET A 420 25.58 -12.51 13.22
CA MET A 420 27.05 -12.46 13.24
C MET A 420 27.62 -12.23 14.65
N LEU A 421 26.88 -11.56 15.54
CA LEU A 421 27.31 -11.24 16.91
C LEU A 421 27.24 -12.46 17.85
N GLU A 422 26.34 -13.41 17.59
CA GLU A 422 26.24 -14.66 18.37
C GLU A 422 27.45 -15.59 18.17
N GLN A 423 28.19 -15.45 17.06
CA GLN A 423 29.32 -16.34 16.75
C GLN A 423 30.68 -15.84 17.27
N ASN A 424 30.82 -14.54 17.58
CA ASN A 424 32.11 -13.92 17.91
C ASN A 424 32.02 -13.10 19.21
N GLY A 425 32.03 -13.75 20.38
CA GLY A 425 32.31 -13.10 21.68
C GLY A 425 31.56 -11.78 21.93
N GLY A 426 30.22 -11.81 21.87
CA GLY A 426 29.37 -10.62 21.68
C GLY A 426 29.36 -9.54 22.76
N SER A 427 29.91 -9.75 23.96
CA SER A 427 29.77 -8.78 25.07
C SER A 427 30.69 -7.55 24.92
N SER A 428 31.96 -7.71 24.54
CA SER A 428 32.89 -6.57 24.40
C SER A 428 32.67 -5.77 23.12
N LEU A 429 32.25 -6.44 22.04
CA LEU A 429 31.91 -5.79 20.76
C LEU A 429 30.62 -4.98 20.85
N LEU A 430 29.63 -5.43 21.62
CA LEU A 430 28.41 -4.68 21.87
C LEU A 430 28.70 -3.41 22.68
N GLN A 431 29.52 -3.51 23.73
CA GLN A 431 29.91 -2.37 24.56
C GLN A 431 30.66 -1.29 23.76
N ASN A 432 31.64 -1.71 22.95
CA ASN A 432 32.37 -0.80 22.05
C ASN A 432 31.46 -0.17 20.97
N ASN A 433 30.38 -0.84 20.56
CA ASN A 433 29.40 -0.28 19.62
C ASN A 433 28.54 0.80 20.31
N ILE A 434 28.11 0.55 21.54
CA ILE A 434 27.31 1.50 22.32
C ILE A 434 28.10 2.77 22.63
N GLU A 435 29.38 2.66 23.01
CA GLU A 435 30.24 3.82 23.24
C GLU A 435 30.34 4.71 22.00
N LYS A 436 30.59 4.12 20.82
CA LYS A 436 30.59 4.84 19.53
C LYS A 436 29.25 5.52 19.25
N ARG A 437 28.13 4.90 19.59
CA ARG A 437 26.80 5.53 19.43
C ARG A 437 26.64 6.75 20.31
N PHE A 438 27.13 6.73 21.55
CA PHE A 438 27.14 7.91 22.42
C PHE A 438 28.07 9.02 21.91
N GLU A 439 29.21 8.68 21.29
CA GLU A 439 30.07 9.64 20.60
C GLU A 439 29.33 10.34 19.45
N ILE A 440 28.60 9.59 18.63
CA ILE A 440 27.77 10.15 17.55
C ILE A 440 26.71 11.10 18.09
N LEU A 441 26.04 10.75 19.20
CA LEU A 441 25.06 11.63 19.85
C LEU A 441 25.72 12.93 20.36
N THR A 442 26.94 12.82 20.89
CA THR A 442 27.73 13.95 21.39
C THR A 442 28.13 14.89 20.25
N GLU A 443 28.63 14.34 19.14
CA GLU A 443 28.98 15.08 17.92
C GLU A 443 27.77 15.84 17.37
N ALA A 444 26.62 15.16 17.29
CA ALA A 444 25.38 15.74 16.80
C ALA A 444 24.84 16.91 17.66
N CYS A 445 25.29 17.04 18.91
CA CYS A 445 24.95 18.18 19.76
C CYS A 445 25.66 19.48 19.35
N GLU A 446 26.73 19.40 18.54
CA GLU A 446 27.49 20.56 18.03
C GLU A 446 27.91 21.53 19.15
N GLY A 447 28.34 21.00 20.30
CA GLY A 447 28.79 21.80 21.45
C GLY A 447 27.67 22.43 22.29
N ASN A 448 26.40 22.11 22.05
CA ASN A 448 25.30 22.61 22.86
C ASN A 448 25.34 22.00 24.28
N SER A 449 25.77 22.78 25.27
CA SER A 449 25.94 22.34 26.66
C SER A 449 24.68 21.73 27.28
N SER A 450 23.50 22.27 26.98
CA SER A 450 22.24 21.74 27.51
C SER A 450 21.95 20.32 27.01
N LEU A 451 22.25 20.05 25.73
CA LEU A 451 22.05 18.72 25.15
C LEU A 451 23.13 17.73 25.57
N LEU A 452 24.38 18.19 25.74
CA LEU A 452 25.47 17.35 26.23
C LEU A 452 25.19 16.81 27.63
N ILE A 453 24.61 17.62 28.53
CA ILE A 453 24.16 17.16 29.85
C ILE A 453 23.12 16.04 29.72
N LEU A 454 22.25 16.12 28.71
CA LEU A 454 21.26 15.07 28.45
C LEU A 454 21.91 13.79 27.93
N VAL A 455 22.95 13.88 27.09
CA VAL A 455 23.69 12.69 26.64
C VAL A 455 24.37 12.00 27.83
N GLU A 456 25.03 12.75 28.71
CA GLU A 456 25.68 12.19 29.91
C GLU A 456 24.69 11.54 30.89
N LYS A 457 23.51 12.16 31.07
CA LYS A 457 22.43 11.57 31.87
C LYS A 457 21.95 10.24 31.27
N LEU A 458 21.74 10.20 29.96
CA LEU A 458 21.30 9.00 29.25
C LEU A 458 22.35 7.88 29.32
N LYS A 459 23.64 8.23 29.18
CA LYS A 459 24.77 7.30 29.37
C LYS A 459 24.77 6.72 30.78
N SER A 460 24.49 7.54 31.79
CA SER A 460 24.38 7.10 33.19
C SER A 460 23.19 6.16 33.43
N SER A 461 22.04 6.41 32.78
CA SER A 461 20.88 5.51 32.83
C SER A 461 21.19 4.16 32.17
N PHE A 462 21.99 4.16 31.09
CA PHE A 462 22.38 2.95 30.39
C PHE A 462 23.25 2.03 31.26
N VAL A 463 24.18 2.58 32.05
CA VAL A 463 25.08 1.79 32.92
C VAL A 463 24.36 1.19 34.13
N LYS A 464 23.18 1.72 34.49
CA LYS A 464 22.39 1.26 35.65
C LYS A 464 21.38 0.15 35.33
N ASN A 465 21.03 -0.01 34.05
CA ASN A 465 20.20 -1.09 33.54
C ASN A 465 21.07 -2.23 33.07
#